data_AF-A0A9X4P7W8-F1
#
_entry.id   AF-A0A9X4P7W8-F1
#
_cell.length_a   1.000
_cell.length_b   1.000
_cell.length_c   1.000
_cell.angle_alpha   90.00
_cell.angle_beta   90.00
_cell.angle_gamma   90.00
#
_symmetry.space_group_name_H-M   'P 1'
#
loop_
_entity.id
_entity.type
_entity.pdbx_description
1 polymer ?
#
loop_
_entity_poly.entity_id
_entity_poly.type
_entity_poly.pdbx_seq_one_letter_code
_entity_poly.pdbx_strand_id
1 'polypeptide(L)' 'MRKYFAEFIGTFVLVFLGTGTVAIANTGETAIGYLGIGLAFGLAVTIMACAVGGVSGGHF' A
#
# COMPACT_ATOMS: atom_id res chain seq x y z
N MET A 1 18.88 11.79 2.72
CA MET A 1 18.04 11.59 1.51
C MET A 1 17.45 10.19 1.40
N ARG A 2 18.24 9.10 1.55
CA ARG A 2 17.74 7.72 1.43
C ARG A 2 16.50 7.40 2.27
N LYS A 3 16.45 7.89 3.51
CA LYS A 3 15.30 7.75 4.42
C LYS A 3 14.02 8.37 3.84
N TYR A 4 14.10 9.62 3.36
CA TYR A 4 12.94 10.31 2.78
C TYR A 4 12.43 9.63 1.51
N PHE A 5 13.34 9.13 0.67
CA PHE A 5 12.95 8.42 -0.54
C PHE A 5 12.31 7.05 -0.23
N ALA A 6 12.82 6.35 0.79
CA ALA A 6 12.22 5.12 1.28
C ALA A 6 10.78 5.37 1.75
N GLU A 7 10.55 6.36 2.63
CA GLU A 7 9.19 6.74 3.08
C GLU A 7 8.28 7.12 1.90
N PHE A 8 8.75 7.99 1.01
CA PHE A 8 7.97 8.41 -0.17
C PHE A 8 7.50 7.22 -1.02
N ILE A 9 8.40 6.27 -1.28
CA ILE A 9 8.06 5.09 -2.10
C ILE A 9 7.04 4.20 -1.40
N GLY A 10 7.16 3.93 -0.11
CA GLY A 10 6.16 3.07 0.53
C GLY A 10 4.84 3.76 0.81
N THR A 11 4.79 5.08 1.07
CA THR A 11 3.51 5.82 1.10
C THR A 11 2.86 5.79 -0.28
N PHE A 12 3.65 5.96 -1.36
CA PHE A 12 3.16 5.83 -2.73
C PHE A 12 2.58 4.44 -2.99
N VAL A 13 3.29 3.36 -2.64
CA VAL A 13 2.82 1.97 -2.83
C VAL A 13 1.56 1.69 -2.00
N LEU A 14 1.53 2.13 -0.74
CA LEU A 14 0.38 1.97 0.15
C LEU A 14 -0.87 2.63 -0.43
N VAL A 15 -0.76 3.89 -0.85
CA VAL A 15 -1.88 4.65 -1.44
C VAL A 15 -2.26 4.08 -2.79
N PHE A 16 -1.30 3.84 -3.69
CA PHE A 16 -1.57 3.37 -5.04
C PHE A 16 -2.27 2.01 -5.04
N LEU A 17 -1.79 1.03 -4.27
CA LEU A 17 -2.41 -0.28 -4.20
C LEU A 17 -3.71 -0.26 -3.39
N GLY A 18 -3.73 0.40 -2.24
CA GLY A 18 -4.90 0.45 -1.38
C GLY A 18 -6.07 1.18 -2.02
N THR A 19 -5.88 2.46 -2.38
CA THR A 19 -6.94 3.27 -3.00
C THR A 19 -7.24 2.84 -4.44
N GLY A 20 -6.26 2.32 -5.18
CA GLY A 20 -6.49 1.71 -6.48
C GLY A 20 -7.42 0.50 -6.41
N THR A 21 -7.29 -0.34 -5.37
CA THR A 21 -8.21 -1.46 -5.13
C THR A 21 -9.63 -0.96 -4.86
N VAL A 22 -9.81 0.11 -4.08
CA VAL A 22 -11.12 0.73 -3.84
C VAL A 22 -11.72 1.30 -5.12
N ALA A 23 -10.90 1.97 -5.94
CA ALA A 23 -11.35 2.51 -7.21
C ALA A 23 -11.88 1.41 -8.14
N ILE A 24 -11.15 0.30 -8.27
CA ILE A 24 -11.55 -0.86 -9.09
C ILE A 24 -12.78 -1.57 -8.48
N ALA A 25 -12.85 -1.69 -7.16
CA ALA A 25 -14.02 -2.25 -6.48
C ALA A 25 -15.29 -1.46 -6.80
N ASN A 26 -15.17 -0.15 -7.02
CA ASN A 26 -16.28 0.76 -7.26
C ASN A 26 -16.66 0.91 -8.75
N THR A 27 -15.86 0.40 -9.70
CA THR A 27 -16.18 0.42 -11.14
C THR A 27 -17.08 -0.74 -11.58
N GLY A 28 -17.49 -1.63 -10.67
CA GLY A 28 -18.52 -2.64 -10.91
C GLY A 28 -18.10 -3.85 -11.75
N GLU A 29 -16.92 -3.84 -12.36
CA GLU A 29 -16.41 -4.97 -13.17
C GLU A 29 -15.89 -6.13 -12.31
N THR A 30 -15.49 -5.85 -11.06
CA THR A 30 -14.98 -6.88 -10.14
C THR A 30 -15.65 -6.75 -8.77
N ALA A 31 -16.22 -7.83 -8.27
CA ALA A 31 -16.80 -7.88 -6.92
C ALA A 31 -15.68 -7.99 -5.86
N ILE A 32 -14.98 -6.90 -5.59
CA ILE A 32 -13.99 -6.83 -4.51
C ILE A 32 -14.71 -6.43 -3.23
N GLY A 33 -14.91 -7.39 -2.33
CA GLY A 33 -15.48 -7.14 -1.00
C GLY A 33 -14.49 -6.46 -0.04
N TYR A 34 -14.99 -6.05 1.13
CA TYR A 34 -14.17 -5.39 2.17
C TYR A 34 -12.93 -6.20 2.59
N LEU A 35 -13.02 -7.53 2.57
CA LEU A 35 -11.88 -8.40 2.83
C LEU A 35 -10.75 -8.19 1.82
N GLY A 36 -11.06 -8.11 0.53
CA GLY A 36 -10.08 -7.88 -0.53
C GLY A 36 -9.41 -6.52 -0.42
N ILE A 37 -10.19 -5.49 -0.11
CA ILE A 37 -9.68 -4.13 0.15
C ILE A 37 -8.75 -4.14 1.38
N GLY A 38 -9.18 -4.75 2.48
CA GLY A 38 -8.37 -4.86 3.70
C GLY A 38 -7.06 -5.61 3.46
N LEU A 39 -7.09 -6.70 2.69
CA LEU A 39 -5.90 -7.45 2.30
C LEU A 39 -4.96 -6.62 1.42
N ALA A 40 -5.48 -5.83 0.47
CA ALA A 40 -4.65 -4.98 -0.38
C ALA A 40 -3.86 -3.95 0.44
N PHE A 41 -4.51 -3.26 1.38
CA PHE A 41 -3.83 -2.32 2.29
C PHE A 41 -2.84 -3.03 3.21
N GLY A 42 -3.25 -4.12 3.85
CA GLY A 42 -2.41 -4.85 4.81
C GLY A 42 -1.17 -5.46 4.16
N LEU A 43 -1.31 -6.04 2.96
CA LEU A 43 -0.17 -6.57 2.21
C LEU A 43 0.75 -5.46 1.71
N ALA A 44 0.21 -4.35 1.20
CA ALA A 44 1.01 -3.21 0.76
C ALA A 44 1.90 -2.67 1.90
N VAL A 45 1.33 -2.44 3.10
CA VAL A 45 2.12 -1.93 4.23
C VAL A 45 3.15 -2.96 4.72
N THR A 46 2.79 -4.24 4.77
CA THR A 46 3.70 -5.32 5.21
C THR A 46 4.88 -5.48 4.25
N ILE A 47 4.62 -5.50 2.95
CA ILE A 47 5.66 -5.59 1.92
C ILE A 47 6.63 -4.41 2.04
N MET A 48 6.13 -3.19 2.18
CA MET A 48 6.99 -2.01 2.27
C MET A 48 7.76 -1.92 3.60
N ALA A 49 7.15 -2.35 4.70
CA ALA A 49 7.84 -2.48 5.99
C ALA A 49 9.02 -3.45 5.90
N CYS A 50 8.86 -4.60 5.23
CA CYS A 50 9.96 -5.53 5.00
C CYS A 50 10.99 -5.00 3.99
N ALA A 51 10.54 -4.34 2.91
CA ALA A 51 11.39 -3.93 1.81
C ALA A 51 12.31 -2.74 2.17
N VAL A 52 11.77 -1.71 2.83
CA VAL A 52 12.53 -0.48 3.13
C VAL A 52 12.37 0.03 4.56
N GLY A 53 11.63 -0.69 5.42
CA GLY A 53 11.52 -0.34 6.84
C GLY A 53 12.87 -0.36 7.56
N GLY A 54 13.81 -1.23 7.18
CA GLY A 54 15.19 -1.17 7.69
C GLY A 54 15.97 0.08 7.28
N VAL A 55 15.54 0.79 6.23
CA VAL A 55 16.18 2.03 5.75
C VAL A 55 15.62 3.26 6.46
N SER A 56 14.30 3.29 6.72
CA SER A 56 13.61 4.48 7.20
C SER A 56 12.91 4.36 8.55
N GLY A 57 12.75 3.16 9.09
CA GLY A 57 11.87 2.86 10.20
C GLY A 57 10.44 2.51 9.78
N GLY A 58 10.11 2.67 8.49
CA GLY A 58 8.81 2.30 7.92
C GLY A 58 7.65 3.09 8.52
N HIS A 59 7.74 4.42 8.56
CA HIS A 59 6.68 5.25 9.12
C HIS A 59 5.44 5.30 8.24
N PHE A 60 5.66 5.39 6.92
CA PHE A 60 4.71 5.43 5.81
C PHE A 60 3.41 6.20 6.00
#